data_AF-A0A9E7NBH5-F1
#
_entry.id   AF-A0A9E7NBH5-F1
#
_cell.length_a   1.000
_cell.length_b   1.000
_cell.length_c   1.000
_cell.angle_alpha   90.00
_cell.angle_beta   90.00
_cell.angle_gamma   90.00
#
_symmetry.space_group_name_H-M   'P 1'
#
loop_
_entity.id
_entity.type
_entity.pdbx_description
1 polymer ?
#
loop_
_entity_poly.entity_id
_entity_poly.type
_entity_poly.pdbx_seq_one_letter_code
_entity_poly.pdbx_strand_id
1 'polypeptide(L)'
;MYKHVALLVRKDDLSHEEFVDYWQNEHTPIARDIEGVVRYQTVLPTEPEHAEFDGLAELYFETLEDLHDALGSSGSRDYDPTKEVAVEARADVDNFLDLEGRPRFIGEEIVQKDETDGDTTGLYKHSAFLVRQEGMSHEEFVDHWQNEHTPIARDIEGVVRYATVLPADPENAEFDGIAELYFEELEALYDALGSEDSRDYDPDRGKAKEAREDVDNFLAIEERPRFIGQETLQVDRTDGD
;
A
#
# COMPACT_ATOMS: atom_id res chain seq x y z
N MET A 1 3.12 10.31 -9.08
CA MET A 1 2.72 11.03 -7.85
C MET A 1 3.46 10.41 -6.68
N TYR A 2 3.62 11.15 -5.59
CA TYR A 2 4.17 10.57 -4.36
C TYR A 2 3.02 10.11 -3.47
N LYS A 3 3.20 8.98 -2.79
CA LYS A 3 2.21 8.47 -1.84
C LYS A 3 2.83 8.15 -0.51
N HIS A 4 2.07 8.43 0.53
CA HIS A 4 2.26 7.90 1.87
C HIS A 4 1.32 6.72 2.07
N VAL A 5 1.86 5.55 2.40
CA VAL A 5 1.10 4.34 2.77
C VAL A 5 1.25 4.12 4.27
N ALA A 6 0.15 4.26 5.01
CA ALA A 6 0.06 3.88 6.42
C ALA A 6 -0.47 2.46 6.51
N LEU A 7 0.31 1.55 7.13
CA LEU A 7 -0.14 0.19 7.42
C LEU A 7 -0.70 0.21 8.84
N LEU A 8 -2.02 0.13 8.93
CA LEU A 8 -2.75 0.39 10.18
C LEU A 8 -2.79 -0.88 11.03
N VAL A 9 -2.45 -0.74 12.30
CA VAL A 9 -2.66 -1.77 13.32
C VAL A 9 -3.54 -1.14 14.40
N ARG A 10 -4.68 -1.76 14.67
CA ARG A 10 -5.61 -1.28 15.68
C ARG A 10 -5.05 -1.51 17.08
N LYS A 11 -5.53 -0.75 18.06
CA LYS A 11 -5.20 -1.00 19.47
C LYS A 11 -5.81 -2.32 19.94
N ASP A 12 -5.10 -3.03 20.81
CA ASP A 12 -5.49 -4.33 21.35
C ASP A 12 -6.86 -4.35 22.05
N ASP A 13 -7.32 -3.20 22.54
CA ASP A 13 -8.61 -3.05 23.23
C ASP A 13 -9.79 -2.76 22.30
N LEU A 14 -9.55 -2.63 20.99
CA LEU A 14 -10.58 -2.45 19.98
C LEU A 14 -10.85 -3.75 19.20
N SER A 15 -12.13 -4.06 18.99
CA SER A 15 -12.51 -4.97 17.93
C SER A 15 -12.22 -4.37 16.55
N HIS A 16 -12.12 -5.21 15.52
CA HIS A 16 -11.94 -4.72 14.15
C HIS A 16 -13.13 -3.84 13.71
N GLU A 17 -14.37 -4.18 14.09
CA GLU A 17 -15.55 -3.36 13.78
C GLU A 17 -15.49 -1.97 14.43
N GLU A 18 -15.10 -1.88 15.70
CA GLU A 18 -14.92 -0.60 16.40
C GLU A 18 -13.79 0.23 15.78
N PHE A 19 -12.69 -0.42 15.39
CA PHE A 19 -11.60 0.22 14.65
C PHE A 19 -12.08 0.79 13.32
N VAL A 20 -12.79 0.00 12.50
CA VAL A 20 -13.27 0.43 11.18
C VAL A 20 -14.28 1.56 11.33
N ASP A 21 -15.21 1.47 12.29
CA ASP A 21 -16.18 2.53 12.55
C ASP A 21 -15.49 3.85 12.89
N TYR A 22 -14.57 3.83 13.86
CA TYR A 22 -13.82 5.03 14.24
C TYR A 22 -12.98 5.57 13.07
N TRP A 23 -12.23 4.69 12.40
CA TRP A 23 -11.35 5.10 11.32
C TRP A 23 -12.14 5.74 10.17
N GLN A 24 -13.22 5.11 9.72
CA GLN A 24 -13.97 5.56 8.55
C GLN A 24 -14.89 6.76 8.85
N ASN A 25 -15.50 6.81 10.05
CA ASN A 25 -16.50 7.84 10.37
C ASN A 25 -15.94 9.05 11.11
N GLU A 26 -14.82 8.91 11.83
CA GLU A 26 -14.22 10.01 12.61
C GLU A 26 -12.88 10.46 12.00
N HIS A 27 -11.95 9.53 11.75
CA HIS A 27 -10.59 9.89 11.32
C HIS A 27 -10.49 10.25 9.83
N THR A 28 -11.06 9.43 8.94
CA THR A 28 -11.03 9.62 7.49
C THR A 28 -11.56 11.00 7.05
N PRO A 29 -12.65 11.55 7.64
CA PRO A 29 -13.09 12.93 7.38
C PRO A 29 -12.07 14.01 7.74
N ILE A 30 -11.19 13.79 8.72
CA ILE A 30 -10.10 14.71 9.06
C ILE A 30 -8.98 14.55 8.03
N ALA A 31 -8.56 13.31 7.78
CA ALA A 31 -7.42 13.00 6.91
C ALA A 31 -7.62 13.46 5.45
N ARG A 32 -8.84 13.40 4.91
CA ARG A 32 -9.14 13.87 3.54
C ARG A 32 -8.94 15.38 3.37
N ASP A 33 -9.01 16.15 4.46
CA ASP A 33 -8.91 17.61 4.45
C ASP A 33 -7.49 18.10 4.78
N ILE A 34 -6.52 17.19 4.92
CA ILE A 34 -5.10 17.53 5.05
C ILE A 34 -4.64 18.31 3.81
N GLU A 35 -4.06 19.49 4.04
CA GLU A 35 -3.49 20.34 3.00
C GLU A 35 -2.42 19.58 2.21
N GLY A 36 -2.47 19.67 0.87
CA GLY A 36 -1.54 18.99 -0.04
C GLY A 36 -1.99 17.61 -0.50
N VAL A 37 -2.97 16.98 0.17
CA VAL A 37 -3.52 15.69 -0.28
C VAL A 37 -4.38 15.89 -1.52
N VAL A 38 -3.92 15.35 -2.65
CA VAL A 38 -4.65 15.39 -3.93
C VAL A 38 -5.52 14.16 -4.17
N ARG A 39 -5.19 13.03 -3.54
CA ARG A 39 -6.03 11.84 -3.54
C ARG A 39 -5.85 11.09 -2.23
N TYR A 40 -6.91 10.51 -1.69
CA TYR A 40 -6.84 9.63 -0.53
C TYR A 40 -7.79 8.47 -0.69
N GLN A 41 -7.27 7.28 -0.44
CA GLN A 41 -8.01 6.02 -0.48
C GLN A 41 -7.71 5.18 0.75
N THR A 42 -8.68 4.35 1.12
CA THR A 42 -8.57 3.38 2.21
C THR A 42 -8.79 1.98 1.70
N VAL A 43 -8.04 1.02 2.19
CA VAL A 43 -8.20 -0.39 1.85
C VAL A 43 -8.55 -1.16 3.13
N LEU A 44 -9.69 -1.85 3.12
CA LEU A 44 -10.12 -2.72 4.22
C LEU A 44 -9.84 -4.18 3.85
N PRO A 45 -9.35 -5.01 4.79
CA PRO A 45 -9.00 -6.38 4.49
C PRO A 45 -10.23 -7.20 4.12
N THR A 46 -10.06 -8.14 3.20
CA THR A 46 -11.13 -9.08 2.82
C THR A 46 -11.36 -10.14 3.90
N GLU A 47 -10.28 -10.53 4.60
CA GLU A 47 -10.32 -11.45 5.74
C GLU A 47 -9.58 -10.82 6.95
N PRO A 48 -10.24 -9.97 7.75
CA PRO A 48 -9.61 -9.25 8.86
C PRO A 48 -8.90 -10.14 9.89
N GLU A 49 -9.39 -11.36 10.10
CA GLU A 49 -8.84 -12.32 11.04
C GLU A 49 -7.49 -12.91 10.59
N HIS A 50 -7.19 -12.81 9.30
CA HIS A 50 -6.00 -13.36 8.66
C HIS A 50 -5.06 -12.29 8.10
N ALA A 51 -5.50 -11.03 8.09
CA ALA A 51 -4.71 -9.90 7.63
C ALA A 51 -3.61 -9.51 8.62
N GLU A 52 -2.42 -9.19 8.10
CA GLU A 52 -1.29 -8.69 8.90
C GLU A 52 -1.53 -7.27 9.44
N PHE A 53 -2.43 -6.52 8.78
CA PHE A 53 -2.80 -5.16 9.11
C PHE A 53 -4.33 -5.02 9.13
N ASP A 54 -4.83 -4.06 9.87
CA ASP A 54 -6.26 -3.74 9.97
C ASP A 54 -6.78 -2.89 8.81
N GLY A 55 -5.88 -2.26 8.06
CA GLY A 55 -6.22 -1.47 6.89
C GLY A 55 -5.02 -0.74 6.33
N LEU A 56 -5.18 -0.19 5.14
CA LEU A 56 -4.21 0.70 4.51
C LEU A 56 -4.84 2.09 4.32
N ALA A 57 -4.13 3.14 4.72
CA ALA A 57 -4.46 4.51 4.35
C ALA A 57 -3.41 5.03 3.37
N GLU A 58 -3.84 5.41 2.17
CA GLU A 58 -2.95 5.83 1.09
C GLU A 58 -3.26 7.25 0.65
N LEU A 59 -2.38 8.18 1.01
CA LEU A 59 -2.51 9.59 0.72
C LEU A 59 -1.52 9.99 -0.38
N TYR A 60 -2.00 10.69 -1.38
CA TYR A 60 -1.26 11.06 -2.57
C TYR A 60 -1.01 12.57 -2.61
N PHE A 61 0.16 12.91 -3.12
CA PHE A 61 0.69 14.26 -3.24
C PHE A 61 1.30 14.44 -4.63
N GLU A 62 1.20 15.64 -5.20
CA GLU A 62 1.76 15.93 -6.53
C GLU A 62 3.28 15.77 -6.52
N THR A 63 3.93 16.33 -5.50
CA THR A 63 5.39 16.28 -5.33
C THR A 63 5.79 15.75 -3.95
N LEU A 64 7.05 15.32 -3.83
CA LEU A 64 7.64 14.93 -2.55
C LEU A 64 7.73 16.12 -1.57
N GLU A 65 7.88 17.34 -2.10
CA GLU A 65 7.89 18.57 -1.29
C GLU A 65 6.52 18.77 -0.63
N ASP A 66 5.42 18.65 -1.38
CA ASP A 66 4.06 18.77 -0.85
C ASP A 66 3.78 17.72 0.24
N LEU A 67 4.25 16.48 0.04
CA LEU A 67 4.14 15.41 1.03
C LEU A 67 4.88 15.77 2.32
N HIS A 68 6.13 16.23 2.22
CA HIS A 68 6.93 16.62 3.37
C HIS A 68 6.38 17.87 4.08
N ASP A 69 5.82 18.82 3.34
CA ASP A 69 5.18 20.01 3.91
C ASP A 69 3.88 19.67 4.66
N ALA A 70 3.14 18.68 4.17
CA ALA A 70 1.90 18.22 4.79
C ALA A 70 2.15 17.38 6.04
N LEU A 71 3.03 16.38 5.93
CA LEU A 71 3.17 15.32 6.94
C LEU A 71 4.48 15.39 7.73
N GLY A 72 5.50 16.08 7.24
CA GLY A 72 6.86 16.10 7.80
C GLY A 72 7.84 15.25 6.96
N SER A 73 9.14 15.42 7.23
CA SER A 73 10.22 14.86 6.39
C SER A 73 10.64 13.44 6.78
N SER A 74 11.30 12.75 5.84
CA SER A 74 11.77 11.35 5.96
C SER A 74 12.59 11.05 7.22
N GLY A 75 13.28 12.05 7.79
CA GLY A 75 14.14 11.89 8.98
C GLY A 75 13.40 11.73 10.31
N SER A 76 12.09 11.94 10.37
CA SER A 76 11.30 11.75 11.59
C SER A 76 10.31 10.60 11.40
N ARG A 77 10.56 9.46 12.08
CA ARG A 77 9.66 8.29 12.09
C ARG A 77 8.23 8.67 12.48
N ASP A 78 8.09 9.62 13.41
CA ASP A 78 6.83 10.23 13.76
C ASP A 78 6.69 11.56 13.02
N TYR A 79 5.60 11.71 12.28
CA TYR A 79 5.23 12.98 11.68
C TYR A 79 5.33 14.11 12.72
N ASP A 80 6.00 15.21 12.36
CA ASP A 80 5.93 16.47 13.08
C ASP A 80 5.27 17.51 12.15
N PRO A 81 4.00 17.27 11.78
CA PRO A 81 3.33 18.17 10.86
C PRO A 81 3.12 19.51 11.58
N THR A 82 3.18 20.60 10.83
CA THR A 82 2.89 21.93 11.38
C THR A 82 1.58 22.52 10.84
N LYS A 83 0.98 21.85 9.85
CA LYS A 83 -0.31 22.21 9.27
C LYS A 83 -1.44 21.79 10.20
N GLU A 84 -2.40 22.67 10.42
CA GLU A 84 -3.47 22.51 11.44
C GLU A 84 -4.19 21.16 11.35
N VAL A 85 -4.69 20.79 10.17
CA VAL A 85 -5.42 19.53 9.97
C VAL A 85 -4.51 18.30 10.07
N ALA A 86 -3.26 18.38 9.61
CA ALA A 86 -2.31 17.27 9.74
C ALA A 86 -1.90 17.04 11.21
N VAL A 87 -1.80 18.11 12.01
CA VAL A 87 -1.62 18.03 13.46
C VAL A 87 -2.82 17.36 14.13
N GLU A 88 -4.04 17.77 13.75
CA GLU A 88 -5.27 17.16 14.23
C GLU A 88 -5.34 15.66 13.89
N ALA A 89 -5.12 15.29 12.63
CA ALA A 89 -5.10 13.90 12.19
C ALA A 89 -4.03 13.08 12.92
N ARG A 90 -2.83 13.64 13.11
CA ARG A 90 -1.76 12.95 13.86
C ARG A 90 -2.13 12.71 15.31
N ALA A 91 -2.78 13.67 15.96
CA ALA A 91 -3.23 13.54 17.34
C ALA A 91 -4.38 12.53 17.47
N ASP A 92 -5.29 12.50 16.49
CA ASP A 92 -6.44 11.59 16.49
C ASP A 92 -6.04 10.12 16.33
N VAL A 93 -4.94 9.85 15.61
CA VAL A 93 -4.37 8.49 15.46
C VAL A 93 -4.16 7.76 16.80
N ASP A 94 -3.84 8.48 17.88
CA ASP A 94 -3.60 7.89 19.21
C ASP A 94 -4.87 7.28 19.84
N ASN A 95 -6.05 7.64 19.31
CA ASN A 95 -7.32 7.11 19.79
C ASN A 95 -7.56 5.65 19.35
N PHE A 96 -7.07 5.24 18.18
CA PHE A 96 -7.46 3.97 17.55
C PHE A 96 -6.31 3.10 17.02
N LEU A 97 -5.10 3.63 16.84
CA LEU A 97 -3.95 2.87 16.35
C LEU A 97 -2.96 2.47 17.45
N ASP A 98 -2.33 1.31 17.28
CA ASP A 98 -1.05 0.99 17.91
C ASP A 98 0.07 1.75 17.19
N LEU A 99 0.73 2.66 17.91
CA LEU A 99 1.77 3.51 17.34
C LEU A 99 3.14 2.84 17.27
N GLU A 100 3.36 1.78 18.05
CA GLU A 100 4.63 1.06 18.04
C GLU A 100 4.69 0.10 16.86
N GLY A 101 3.56 -0.58 16.58
CA GLY A 101 3.40 -1.60 15.55
C GLY A 101 2.91 -1.15 14.18
N ARG A 102 2.95 0.15 13.84
CA ARG A 102 2.47 0.67 12.52
C ARG A 102 3.61 0.96 11.53
N PRO A 103 3.87 0.08 10.54
CA PRO A 103 4.75 0.39 9.42
C PRO A 103 4.28 1.58 8.61
N ARG A 104 5.22 2.23 7.93
CA ARG A 104 4.89 3.26 6.93
C ARG A 104 5.82 3.21 5.73
N PHE A 105 5.32 3.70 4.61
CA PHE A 105 6.10 3.81 3.38
C PHE A 105 5.82 5.13 2.67
N ILE A 106 6.88 5.83 2.25
CA ILE A 106 6.78 7.01 1.38
C ILE A 106 7.52 6.67 0.10
N GLY A 107 6.85 6.86 -1.03
CA GLY A 107 7.46 6.56 -2.31
C GLY A 107 6.77 7.19 -3.51
N GLU A 108 7.45 7.11 -4.65
CA GLU A 108 6.91 7.50 -5.94
C GLU A 108 6.14 6.32 -6.54
N GLU A 109 4.88 6.56 -6.88
CA GLU A 109 4.05 5.60 -7.61
C GLU A 109 4.33 5.67 -9.12
N ILE A 110 4.54 4.51 -9.71
CA ILE A 110 4.70 4.28 -11.14
C ILE A 110 3.58 3.34 -11.59
N VAL A 111 2.69 3.83 -12.43
CA VAL A 111 1.62 3.03 -13.03
C VAL A 111 2.19 2.18 -14.16
N GLN A 112 2.10 0.85 -13.99
CA GLN A 112 2.62 -0.14 -14.93
C GLN A 112 1.55 -0.59 -15.93
N LYS A 113 0.31 -0.71 -15.46
CA LYS A 113 -0.88 -1.03 -16.26
C LYS A 113 -2.09 -0.35 -15.65
N ASP A 114 -2.98 0.15 -16.50
CA ASP A 114 -4.22 0.77 -16.09
C ASP A 114 -5.31 0.55 -17.16
N GLU A 115 -6.28 -0.28 -16.84
CA GLU A 115 -7.50 -0.50 -17.65
C GLU A 115 -8.73 0.12 -16.96
N THR A 116 -8.54 0.90 -15.90
CA THR A 116 -9.61 1.39 -15.02
C THR A 116 -9.82 2.90 -15.12
N ASP A 117 -9.03 3.57 -15.98
CA ASP A 117 -9.00 5.03 -16.11
C ASP A 117 -8.76 5.75 -14.77
N GLY A 118 -8.05 5.11 -13.83
CA GLY A 118 -7.77 5.64 -12.49
C GLY A 118 -8.89 5.47 -11.45
N ASP A 119 -10.07 4.97 -11.83
CA ASP A 119 -11.09 4.57 -10.87
C ASP A 119 -10.76 3.19 -10.30
N THR A 120 -10.52 3.14 -9.00
CA THR A 120 -10.13 1.91 -8.29
C THR A 120 -11.11 1.55 -7.18
N THR A 121 -12.19 2.32 -7.03
CA THR A 121 -13.18 2.10 -5.98
C THR A 121 -13.88 0.77 -6.18
N GLY A 122 -13.92 -0.05 -5.13
CA GLY A 122 -14.54 -1.36 -5.13
C GLY A 122 -13.69 -2.47 -5.73
N LEU A 123 -12.52 -2.16 -6.31
CA LEU A 123 -11.57 -3.18 -6.76
C LEU A 123 -10.93 -3.88 -5.57
N TYR A 124 -10.61 -5.15 -5.77
CA TYR A 124 -9.79 -5.93 -4.85
C TYR A 124 -8.32 -5.70 -5.19
N LYS A 125 -7.52 -5.45 -4.16
CA LYS A 125 -6.12 -5.08 -4.27
C LYS A 125 -5.27 -6.06 -3.51
N HIS A 126 -4.19 -6.53 -4.12
CA HIS A 126 -3.08 -7.19 -3.46
C HIS A 126 -1.90 -6.22 -3.35
N SER A 127 -1.58 -5.78 -2.14
CA SER A 127 -0.38 -4.98 -1.83
C SER A 127 0.73 -5.90 -1.30
N ALA A 128 1.81 -6.05 -2.06
CA ALA A 128 3.02 -6.76 -1.64
C ALA A 128 4.08 -5.77 -1.16
N PHE A 129 4.51 -5.86 0.09
CA PHE A 129 5.54 -5.01 0.68
C PHE A 129 6.90 -5.69 0.54
N LEU A 130 7.68 -5.26 -0.45
CA LEU A 130 8.83 -6.00 -0.96
C LEU A 130 10.06 -5.82 -0.06
N VAL A 131 10.76 -6.91 0.22
CA VAL A 131 12.06 -6.92 0.90
C VAL A 131 13.03 -7.67 0.00
N ARG A 132 14.13 -7.02 -0.39
CA ARG A 132 15.14 -7.63 -1.26
C ARG A 132 15.95 -8.70 -0.51
N GLN A 133 16.52 -9.65 -1.26
CA GLN A 133 17.37 -10.69 -0.65
C GLN A 133 18.63 -10.14 0.01
N GLU A 134 19.10 -10.84 1.04
CA GLU A 134 20.38 -10.54 1.69
C GLU A 134 21.53 -10.53 0.67
N GLY A 135 22.32 -9.46 0.68
CA GLY A 135 23.47 -9.30 -0.22
C GLY A 135 23.15 -8.66 -1.57
N MET A 136 21.87 -8.44 -1.91
CA MET A 136 21.46 -7.67 -3.08
C MET A 136 21.46 -6.16 -2.75
N SER A 137 22.05 -5.34 -3.61
CA SER A 137 21.91 -3.89 -3.49
C SER A 137 20.50 -3.43 -3.90
N HIS A 138 20.07 -2.27 -3.41
CA HIS A 138 18.77 -1.72 -3.80
C HIS A 138 18.71 -1.43 -5.31
N GLU A 139 19.80 -1.00 -5.93
CA GLU A 139 19.87 -0.76 -7.38
C GLU A 139 19.68 -2.06 -8.18
N GLU A 140 20.37 -3.14 -7.81
CA GLU A 140 20.18 -4.46 -8.44
C GLU A 140 18.75 -4.99 -8.25
N PHE A 141 18.18 -4.79 -7.05
CA PHE A 141 16.79 -5.16 -6.77
C PHE A 141 15.81 -4.40 -7.67
N VAL A 142 15.94 -3.08 -7.77
CA VAL A 142 15.04 -2.25 -8.59
C VAL A 142 15.19 -2.60 -10.06
N ASP A 143 16.41 -2.83 -10.55
CA ASP A 143 16.65 -3.25 -11.94
C ASP A 143 15.93 -4.58 -12.26
N HIS A 144 16.16 -5.63 -11.46
CA HIS A 144 15.48 -6.92 -11.62
C HIS A 144 13.96 -6.78 -11.53
N TRP A 145 13.48 -6.12 -10.48
CA TRP A 145 12.04 -5.99 -10.24
C TRP A 145 11.33 -5.22 -11.35
N GLN A 146 11.91 -4.11 -11.82
CA GLN A 146 11.26 -3.24 -12.81
C GLN A 146 11.43 -3.76 -14.24
N ASN A 147 12.58 -4.33 -14.59
CA ASN A 147 12.88 -4.73 -15.97
C ASN A 147 12.60 -6.21 -16.27
N GLU A 148 12.61 -7.09 -15.25
CA GLU A 148 12.37 -8.53 -15.43
C GLU A 148 11.01 -8.94 -14.84
N HIS A 149 10.77 -8.67 -13.56
CA HIS A 149 9.59 -9.17 -12.86
C HIS A 149 8.29 -8.43 -13.22
N THR A 150 8.34 -7.09 -13.23
CA THR A 150 7.18 -6.23 -13.47
C THR A 150 6.47 -6.50 -14.80
N PRO A 151 7.18 -6.73 -15.94
CA PRO A 151 6.54 -7.17 -17.18
C PRO A 151 5.76 -8.49 -17.05
N ILE A 152 6.24 -9.44 -16.24
CA ILE A 152 5.58 -10.72 -16.02
C ILE A 152 4.32 -10.50 -15.18
N ALA A 153 4.44 -9.78 -14.07
CA ALA A 153 3.35 -9.50 -13.14
C ALA A 153 2.21 -8.68 -13.79
N ARG A 154 2.56 -7.76 -14.70
CA ARG A 154 1.60 -6.96 -15.47
C ARG A 154 0.65 -7.78 -16.33
N ASP A 155 1.13 -8.93 -16.82
CA ASP A 155 0.41 -9.82 -17.72
C ASP A 155 -0.32 -10.96 -16.97
N ILE A 156 -0.37 -10.93 -15.63
CA ILE A 156 -1.16 -11.87 -14.83
C ILE A 156 -2.64 -11.74 -15.22
N GLU A 157 -3.28 -12.88 -15.48
CA GLU A 157 -4.69 -12.95 -15.83
C GLU A 157 -5.56 -12.38 -14.69
N GLY A 158 -6.53 -11.53 -15.04
CA GLY A 158 -7.42 -10.88 -14.07
C GLY A 158 -6.91 -9.54 -13.52
N VAL A 159 -5.62 -9.21 -13.68
CA VAL A 159 -5.08 -7.90 -13.28
C VAL A 159 -5.62 -6.82 -14.19
N VAL A 160 -6.36 -5.85 -13.66
CA VAL A 160 -6.89 -4.69 -14.42
C VAL A 160 -6.07 -3.42 -14.20
N ARG A 161 -5.35 -3.32 -13.09
CA ARG A 161 -4.38 -2.26 -12.81
C ARG A 161 -3.19 -2.83 -12.07
N TYR A 162 -2.00 -2.32 -12.36
CA TYR A 162 -0.77 -2.62 -11.63
C TYR A 162 0.02 -1.34 -11.43
N ALA A 163 0.35 -1.04 -10.18
CA ALA A 163 1.25 0.05 -9.81
C ALA A 163 2.41 -0.49 -8.96
N THR A 164 3.57 0.13 -9.11
CA THR A 164 4.75 -0.10 -8.25
C THR A 164 5.11 1.18 -7.54
N VAL A 165 5.51 1.09 -6.28
CA VAL A 165 5.95 2.24 -5.50
C VAL A 165 7.41 2.07 -5.11
N LEU A 166 8.26 2.99 -5.56
CA LEU A 166 9.69 3.04 -5.20
C LEU A 166 9.90 3.97 -4.00
N PRO A 167 10.71 3.58 -3.00
CA PRO A 167 10.88 4.40 -1.80
C PRO A 167 11.57 5.72 -2.14
N ALA A 168 11.06 6.81 -1.57
CA ALA A 168 11.68 8.14 -1.74
C ALA A 168 13.04 8.24 -1.02
N ASP A 169 13.26 7.40 -0.02
CA ASP A 169 14.51 7.27 0.75
C ASP A 169 14.80 5.78 1.01
N PRO A 170 15.41 5.07 0.04
CA PRO A 170 15.65 3.63 0.13
C PRO A 170 16.53 3.21 1.32
N GLU A 171 17.37 4.10 1.85
CA GLU A 171 18.25 3.78 2.98
C GLU A 171 17.49 3.72 4.32
N ASN A 172 16.34 4.41 4.41
CA ASN A 172 15.54 4.51 5.62
C ASN A 172 14.13 3.92 5.49
N ALA A 173 13.76 3.43 4.31
CA ALA A 173 12.46 2.81 4.06
C ALA A 173 12.37 1.43 4.74
N GLU A 174 11.17 1.10 5.24
CA GLU A 174 10.91 -0.21 5.87
C GLU A 174 10.84 -1.35 4.84
N PHE A 175 10.54 -1.00 3.58
CA PHE A 175 10.45 -1.91 2.45
C PHE A 175 11.26 -1.37 1.29
N ASP A 176 11.69 -2.26 0.41
CA ASP A 176 12.37 -1.94 -0.84
C ASP A 176 11.42 -1.45 -1.94
N GLY A 177 10.12 -1.69 -1.78
CA GLY A 177 9.09 -1.23 -2.70
C GLY A 177 7.73 -1.81 -2.35
N ILE A 178 6.70 -1.35 -3.05
CA ILE A 178 5.35 -1.91 -2.95
C ILE A 178 4.87 -2.29 -4.35
N ALA A 179 4.38 -3.52 -4.54
CA ALA A 179 3.67 -3.92 -5.75
C ALA A 179 2.17 -4.00 -5.45
N GLU A 180 1.36 -3.28 -6.22
CA GLU A 180 -0.09 -3.16 -6.02
C GLU A 180 -0.83 -3.63 -7.26
N LEU A 181 -1.43 -4.82 -7.18
CA LEU A 181 -2.18 -5.43 -8.27
C LEU A 181 -3.67 -5.40 -7.96
N TYR A 182 -4.48 -4.97 -8.92
CA TYR A 182 -5.92 -4.77 -8.74
C TYR A 182 -6.72 -5.70 -9.63
N PHE A 183 -7.83 -6.18 -9.10
CA PHE A 183 -8.74 -7.16 -9.70
C PHE A 183 -10.19 -6.69 -9.52
N GLU A 184 -11.04 -6.95 -10.50
CA GLU A 184 -12.49 -6.70 -10.38
C GLU A 184 -13.17 -7.68 -9.44
N GLU A 185 -12.68 -8.92 -9.39
CA GLU A 185 -13.30 -10.04 -8.66
C GLU A 185 -12.29 -10.65 -7.68
N LEU A 186 -12.72 -10.88 -6.44
CA LEU A 186 -11.88 -11.45 -5.38
C LEU A 186 -11.40 -12.87 -5.73
N GLU A 187 -12.27 -13.68 -6.34
CA GLU A 187 -11.92 -15.04 -6.79
C GLU A 187 -10.76 -15.00 -7.80
N ALA A 188 -10.75 -14.02 -8.71
CA ALA A 188 -9.67 -13.88 -9.68
C ALA A 188 -8.34 -13.50 -9.01
N LEU A 189 -8.40 -12.66 -7.98
CA LEU A 189 -7.23 -12.33 -7.16
C LEU A 189 -6.71 -13.58 -6.45
N TYR A 190 -7.58 -14.35 -5.79
CA TYR A 190 -7.19 -15.58 -5.08
C TYR A 190 -6.64 -16.66 -6.02
N ASP A 191 -7.26 -16.85 -7.19
CA ASP A 191 -6.76 -17.78 -8.21
C ASP A 191 -5.34 -17.42 -8.69
N ALA A 192 -5.05 -16.12 -8.80
CA ALA A 192 -3.78 -15.62 -9.29
C ALA A 192 -2.69 -15.52 -8.22
N LEU A 193 -3.02 -15.03 -7.03
CA LEU A 193 -2.06 -14.59 -6.01
C LEU A 193 -2.27 -15.26 -4.64
N GLY A 194 -3.25 -16.15 -4.50
CA GLY A 194 -3.64 -16.80 -3.25
C GLY A 194 -4.43 -15.89 -2.31
N SER A 195 -5.04 -16.46 -1.28
CA SER A 195 -5.75 -15.75 -0.20
C SER A 195 -4.85 -15.45 1.00
N GLU A 196 -5.27 -14.58 1.92
CA GLU A 196 -4.56 -14.19 3.14
C GLU A 196 -4.04 -15.42 3.92
N ASP A 197 -4.85 -16.48 4.02
CA ASP A 197 -4.50 -17.75 4.67
C ASP A 197 -3.58 -18.67 3.89
N SER A 198 -3.34 -18.39 2.61
CA SER A 198 -2.57 -19.22 1.69
C SER A 198 -1.41 -18.44 1.08
N ARG A 199 -0.62 -17.80 1.94
CA ARG A 199 0.55 -16.99 1.55
C ARG A 199 1.54 -17.71 0.62
N ASP A 200 1.80 -18.99 0.86
CA ASP A 200 2.65 -19.85 0.02
C ASP A 200 1.86 -20.57 -1.09
N TYR A 201 0.87 -19.88 -1.66
CA TYR A 201 0.12 -20.39 -2.80
C TYR A 201 1.04 -20.62 -4.01
N ASP A 202 0.82 -21.74 -4.71
CA ASP A 202 1.54 -22.16 -5.91
C ASP A 202 0.57 -22.11 -7.09
N PRO A 203 0.53 -20.99 -7.85
CA PRO A 203 -0.36 -20.87 -9.00
C PRO A 203 -0.02 -21.94 -10.05
N ASP A 204 -1.04 -22.68 -10.48
CA ASP A 204 -0.85 -23.87 -11.32
C ASP A 204 -0.33 -23.56 -12.75
N ARG A 205 -0.50 -22.32 -13.25
CA ARG A 205 -0.25 -21.97 -14.66
C ARG A 205 -0.13 -20.47 -14.93
N GLY A 206 0.32 -20.16 -16.16
CA GLY A 206 0.27 -18.81 -16.72
C GLY A 206 1.28 -17.85 -16.12
N LYS A 207 1.02 -16.55 -16.26
CA LYS A 207 1.90 -15.48 -15.79
C LYS A 207 2.00 -15.40 -14.27
N ALA A 208 0.96 -15.82 -13.54
CA ALA A 208 1.01 -15.94 -12.09
C ALA A 208 2.09 -16.93 -11.62
N LYS A 209 2.16 -18.09 -12.29
CA LYS A 209 3.22 -19.09 -12.04
C LYS A 209 4.62 -18.56 -12.35
N GLU A 210 4.78 -17.98 -13.54
CA GLU A 210 6.06 -17.40 -13.96
C GLU A 210 6.52 -16.31 -12.99
N ALA A 211 5.61 -15.43 -12.55
CA ALA A 211 5.90 -14.41 -11.55
C ALA A 211 6.31 -15.04 -10.21
N ARG A 212 5.56 -16.03 -9.72
CA ARG A 212 5.88 -16.71 -8.46
C ARG A 212 7.25 -17.40 -8.49
N GLU A 213 7.60 -18.05 -9.60
CA GLU A 213 8.92 -18.67 -9.79
C GLU A 213 10.05 -17.61 -9.80
N ASP A 214 9.80 -16.42 -10.34
CA ASP A 214 10.78 -15.35 -10.38
C ASP A 214 10.98 -14.64 -9.02
N VAL A 215 9.97 -14.59 -8.16
CA VAL A 215 10.05 -14.02 -6.80
C VAL A 215 11.25 -14.58 -6.01
N ASP A 216 11.56 -15.87 -6.17
CA ASP A 216 12.68 -16.55 -5.49
C ASP A 216 14.07 -16.00 -5.90
N ASN A 217 14.18 -15.21 -6.98
CA ASN A 217 15.44 -14.68 -7.48
C ASN A 217 15.86 -13.35 -6.81
N PHE A 218 14.92 -12.60 -6.23
CA PHE A 218 15.19 -11.23 -5.78
C PHE A 218 14.51 -10.83 -4.46
N LEU A 219 13.51 -11.59 -3.99
CA LEU A 219 12.78 -11.28 -2.75
C LEU A 219 13.15 -12.21 -1.59
N ALA A 220 13.23 -11.62 -0.38
CA ALA A 220 13.23 -12.33 0.88
C ALA A 220 11.78 -12.68 1.26
N ILE A 221 11.30 -13.83 0.79
CA ILE A 221 9.88 -14.19 0.85
C ILE A 221 9.35 -14.34 2.27
N GLU A 222 10.18 -14.76 3.23
CA GLU A 222 9.77 -14.90 4.62
C GLU A 222 9.63 -13.56 5.34
N GLU A 223 10.16 -12.48 4.77
CA GLU A 223 10.24 -11.16 5.42
C GLU A 223 9.24 -10.14 4.87
N ARG A 224 8.63 -10.41 3.71
CA ARG A 224 7.70 -9.47 3.05
C ARG A 224 6.29 -9.55 3.61
N PRO A 225 5.69 -8.50 4.18
CA PRO A 225 4.25 -8.50 4.45
C PRO A 225 3.44 -8.48 3.15
N ARG A 226 2.19 -8.95 3.21
CA ARG A 226 1.22 -8.70 2.15
C ARG A 226 -0.15 -8.35 2.73
N PHE A 227 -0.93 -7.63 1.95
CA PHE A 227 -2.28 -7.23 2.32
C PHE A 227 -3.22 -7.42 1.14
N ILE A 228 -4.33 -8.11 1.34
CA ILE A 228 -5.43 -8.17 0.38
C ILE A 228 -6.62 -7.45 0.98
N GLY A 229 -7.25 -6.59 0.19
CA GLY A 229 -8.41 -5.85 0.64
C GLY A 229 -9.17 -5.19 -0.50
N GLN A 230 -10.28 -4.57 -0.15
CA GLN A 230 -11.10 -3.81 -1.07
C GLN A 230 -10.86 -2.32 -0.89
N GLU A 231 -10.60 -1.62 -1.98
CA GLU A 231 -10.25 -0.20 -1.96
C GLU A 231 -11.48 0.69 -2.05
N THR A 232 -11.47 1.79 -1.30
CA THR A 232 -12.48 2.84 -1.34
C THR A 232 -11.80 4.19 -1.49
N LEU A 233 -12.16 4.93 -2.54
CA LEU A 233 -11.74 6.31 -2.74
C LEU A 233 -12.46 7.24 -1.76
N GLN A 234 -11.70 8.02 -1.00
CA GLN A 234 -12.24 8.97 -0.01
C GLN A 234 -12.27 10.40 -0.55
N VAL A 235 -11.28 10.76 -1.35
CA VAL A 235 -11.24 12.03 -2.07
C VAL A 235 -10.32 11.93 -3.28
N ASP A 236 -10.68 12.65 -4.34
CA ASP A 236 -9.84 12.85 -5.53
C ASP A 236 -9.96 14.29 -6.01
N ARG A 237 -8.82 14.95 -6.17
CA ARG A 237 -8.63 16.33 -6.62
C ARG A 237 -7.62 16.40 -7.77
N THR A 238 -7.20 15.27 -8.35
CA THR A 238 -6.14 15.25 -9.36
C THR A 238 -6.53 15.94 -10.67
N ASP A 239 -7.83 16.09 -10.94
CA ASP A 239 -8.34 16.79 -12.12
C ASP A 239 -8.55 18.31 -11.90
N GLY A 240 -8.20 18.83 -10.72
CA GLY A 240 -8.23 20.26 -10.40
C GLY A 240 -9.64 20.82 -10.23
N ASP A 241 -10.14 20.82 -8.99
CA ASP A 241 -11.24 21.67 -8.52
C ASP A 241 -10.88 22.32 -7.17
#